data_AF-A0A0F9FK81-F1
#
_entry.id   AF-A0A0F9FK81-F1
#
_cell.length_a   1.000
_cell.length_b   1.000
_cell.length_c   1.000
_cell.angle_alpha   90.00
_cell.angle_beta   90.00
_cell.angle_gamma   90.00
#
_symmetry.space_group_name_H-M   'P 1'
#
loop_
_entity.id
_entity.type
_entity.pdbx_description
1 polymer ?
#
loop_
_entity_poly.entity_id
_entity_poly.type
_entity_poly.pdbx_seq_one_letter_code
_entity_poly.pdbx_strand_id
1 'polypeptide(L)'
;MHNLMAYLKLLLSKWPQKEALEFASTYIPKKYFTLTFKEVDLTDHEPGNFIRQINSLVEDGYLRWDYVMDKTEEAGEKLYQIKDIALTVEGEKLLRTLSWLSTATPILIGVISGLLIAYIAVKI
;
A
#
# COMPACT_ATOMS: atom_id res chain seq x y z
N MET A 1 12.13 -16.28 -20.88
CA MET A 1 11.00 -15.33 -21.00
C MET A 1 10.01 -15.52 -19.86
N HIS A 2 10.45 -15.30 -18.62
CA HIS A 2 9.58 -15.29 -17.43
C HIS A 2 9.49 -13.83 -16.94
N ASN A 3 8.35 -13.47 -16.34
CA ASN A 3 8.12 -12.31 -15.47
C ASN A 3 7.37 -11.06 -15.93
N LEU A 4 7.01 -10.82 -17.20
CA LEU A 4 6.17 -9.64 -17.49
C LEU A 4 4.75 -9.78 -16.89
N MET A 5 4.13 -10.95 -17.07
CA MET A 5 2.78 -11.23 -16.55
C MET A 5 2.74 -11.28 -15.01
N ALA A 6 3.76 -11.88 -14.38
CA ALA A 6 3.87 -11.92 -12.92
C ALA A 6 4.04 -10.50 -12.34
N TYR A 7 4.86 -9.68 -13.00
CA TYR A 7 5.09 -8.30 -12.61
C TYR A 7 3.83 -7.44 -12.79
N LEU A 8 3.10 -7.58 -13.89
CA LEU A 8 1.84 -6.86 -14.10
C LEU A 8 0.80 -7.23 -13.03
N LYS A 9 0.67 -8.52 -12.69
CA LYS A 9 -0.21 -8.97 -11.61
C LYS A 9 0.17 -8.36 -10.26
N LEU A 10 1.46 -8.32 -9.95
CA LEU A 10 1.95 -7.67 -8.75
C LEU A 10 1.53 -6.20 -8.72
N LEU A 11 1.78 -5.44 -9.79
CA LEU A 11 1.43 -4.02 -9.85
C LEU A 11 -0.07 -3.78 -9.69
N LEU A 12 -0.92 -4.58 -10.35
CA LEU A 12 -2.38 -4.49 -10.19
C LEU A 12 -2.81 -4.81 -8.76
N SER A 13 -2.19 -5.80 -8.11
CA SER A 13 -2.52 -6.16 -6.73
C SER A 13 -2.11 -5.10 -5.71
N LYS A 14 -1.05 -4.32 -5.99
CA LYS A 14 -0.51 -3.29 -5.10
C LYS A 14 -1.00 -1.88 -5.44
N TRP A 15 -1.67 -1.69 -6.57
CA TRP A 15 -2.24 -0.40 -6.98
C TRP A 15 -3.14 0.25 -5.91
N PRO A 16 -4.06 -0.48 -5.24
CA PRO A 16 -4.91 0.12 -4.21
C PRO A 16 -4.12 0.61 -2.99
N GLN A 17 -2.95 0.03 -2.75
CA GLN A 17 -2.07 0.34 -1.60
C GLN A 17 -1.11 1.49 -1.90
N LYS A 18 -1.22 2.14 -3.07
CA LYS A 18 -0.35 3.24 -3.49
C LYS A 18 -0.38 4.41 -2.49
N GLU A 19 -1.55 4.76 -1.97
CA GLU A 19 -1.71 5.84 -0.99
C GLU A 19 -0.96 5.54 0.32
N ALA A 20 -0.95 4.28 0.77
CA ALA A 20 -0.17 3.86 1.94
C ALA A 20 1.34 3.94 1.70
N LEU A 21 1.82 3.60 0.49
CA LEU A 21 3.22 3.80 0.10
C LEU A 21 3.58 5.28 0.01
N GLU A 22 2.71 6.13 -0.54
CA GLU A 22 2.91 7.58 -0.62
C GLU A 22 2.95 8.20 0.78
N PHE A 23 2.05 7.79 1.67
CA PHE A 23 2.04 8.16 3.09
C PHE A 23 3.38 7.84 3.76
N ALA A 24 3.86 6.59 3.63
CA ALA A 24 5.14 6.17 4.20
C ALA A 24 6.35 6.89 3.57
N SER A 25 6.29 7.23 2.28
CA SER A 25 7.37 7.95 1.58
C SER A 25 7.50 9.42 2.00
N THR A 26 6.36 10.03 2.30
CA THR A 26 6.28 11.43 2.72
C THR A 26 6.66 11.54 4.20
N TYR A 27 6.50 10.45 4.95
CA TYR A 27 6.88 10.37 6.35
C TYR A 27 8.35 10.00 6.56
N ILE A 28 9.18 11.02 6.38
CA ILE A 28 10.52 11.12 6.96
C ILE A 28 10.32 11.76 8.35
N PRO A 29 11.06 11.41 9.43
CA PRO A 29 10.74 11.73 10.85
C PRO A 29 10.53 13.23 11.14
N LYS A 30 9.39 13.75 10.70
CA LYS A 30 8.89 15.10 10.89
C LYS A 30 7.72 14.99 11.86
N LYS A 31 8.10 14.67 13.10
CA LYS A 31 7.55 15.00 14.43
C LYS A 31 6.05 15.23 14.70
N TYR A 32 5.10 15.22 13.76
CA TYR A 32 3.73 15.69 14.06
C TYR A 32 2.61 15.00 13.28
N PHE A 33 2.64 13.67 13.14
CA PHE A 33 1.37 12.95 12.98
C PHE A 33 1.25 11.93 14.12
N THR A 34 0.07 11.87 14.69
CA THR A 34 -0.36 10.79 15.59
C THR A 34 -1.47 10.06 14.85
N LEU A 35 -1.15 8.90 14.27
CA LEU A 35 -2.14 8.05 13.65
C LEU A 35 -2.48 6.99 14.68
N THR A 36 -3.67 7.15 15.27
CA THR A 36 -4.22 6.21 16.24
C THR A 36 -5.12 5.21 15.53
N PHE A 37 -5.00 3.94 15.88
CA PHE A 37 -5.79 2.85 15.33
C PHE A 37 -6.11 1.81 16.40
N LYS A 38 -7.12 0.98 16.15
CA LYS A 38 -7.54 -0.10 17.04
C LYS A 38 -6.78 -1.39 16.72
N GLU A 39 -6.64 -2.28 17.69
CA GLU A 39 -6.03 -3.61 17.48
C GLU A 39 -6.64 -4.36 16.29
N VAL A 40 -7.97 -4.28 16.14
CA VAL A 40 -8.72 -4.95 15.07
C VAL A 40 -8.31 -4.48 13.67
N ASP A 41 -7.90 -3.22 13.52
CA ASP A 41 -7.54 -2.62 12.23
C ASP A 41 -6.30 -3.26 11.60
N LEU A 42 -5.46 -3.95 12.40
CA LEU A 42 -4.32 -4.72 11.90
C LEU A 42 -4.73 -5.93 11.06
N THR A 43 -5.90 -6.49 11.38
CA THR A 43 -6.40 -7.76 10.81
C THR A 43 -7.68 -7.60 10.00
N ASP A 44 -8.32 -6.44 10.09
CA ASP A 44 -9.56 -6.17 9.37
C ASP A 44 -9.31 -6.07 7.86
N HIS A 45 -9.98 -6.94 7.11
CA HIS A 45 -9.86 -7.06 5.66
C HIS A 45 -10.90 -6.23 4.91
N GLU A 46 -11.64 -5.35 5.59
CA GLU A 46 -12.58 -4.45 4.94
C GLU A 46 -11.88 -3.60 3.85
N PRO A 47 -12.47 -3.50 2.65
CA PRO A 47 -11.96 -2.65 1.59
C PRO A 47 -11.87 -1.20 2.08
N GLY A 48 -10.67 -0.61 2.01
CA GLY A 48 -10.44 0.76 2.46
C GLY A 48 -9.86 0.88 3.86
N ASN A 49 -9.69 -0.22 4.61
CA ASN A 49 -8.96 -0.17 5.88
C ASN A 49 -7.49 0.20 5.62
N PHE A 50 -7.12 1.43 5.96
CA PHE A 50 -5.80 1.99 5.68
C PHE A 50 -4.69 1.30 6.49
N ILE A 51 -4.99 0.94 7.74
CA ILE A 51 -4.03 0.27 8.63
C ILE A 51 -3.72 -1.13 8.15
N ARG A 52 -4.74 -1.88 7.70
CA ARG A 52 -4.53 -3.18 7.08
C ARG A 52 -3.66 -3.09 5.84
N GLN A 53 -3.81 -2.05 5.03
CA GLN A 53 -2.99 -1.84 3.83
C GLN A 53 -1.52 -1.59 4.21
N ILE A 54 -1.27 -0.74 5.21
CA ILE A 54 0.08 -0.55 5.74
C ILE A 54 0.63 -1.89 6.26
N ASN A 55 -0.14 -2.61 7.08
CA ASN A 55 0.27 -3.90 7.64
C ASN A 55 0.58 -4.93 6.55
N SER A 56 -0.21 -4.99 5.47
CA SER A 56 0.06 -5.86 4.30
C SER A 56 1.40 -5.52 3.66
N LEU A 57 1.68 -4.23 3.45
CA LEU A 57 2.94 -3.80 2.85
C LEU A 57 4.14 -4.08 3.75
N VAL A 58 3.95 -4.11 5.07
CA VAL A 58 4.97 -4.54 6.03
C VAL A 58 5.19 -6.07 5.95
N GLU A 59 4.11 -6.86 5.93
CA GLU A 59 4.16 -8.32 5.73
C GLU A 59 4.88 -8.69 4.42
N ASP A 60 4.67 -7.91 3.36
CA ASP A 60 5.29 -8.09 2.05
C ASP A 60 6.72 -7.51 1.96
N GLY A 61 7.22 -6.84 3.00
CA GLY A 61 8.57 -6.28 3.06
C GLY A 61 8.78 -4.97 2.29
N TYR A 62 7.71 -4.29 1.88
CA TYR A 62 7.78 -2.96 1.23
C TYR A 62 7.87 -1.82 2.24
N LEU A 63 7.38 -2.04 3.46
CA LEU A 63 7.41 -1.07 4.54
C LEU A 63 8.07 -1.66 5.79
N ARG A 64 8.61 -0.77 6.60
CA ARG A 64 8.87 -1.01 8.02
C ARG A 64 8.07 0.00 8.82
N TRP A 65 7.53 -0.44 9.94
CA TRP A 65 6.86 0.45 10.89
C TRP A 65 7.13 0.02 12.33
N ASP A 66 6.99 0.97 13.23
CA ASP A 66 6.97 0.75 14.67
C ASP A 66 5.74 1.46 15.23
N TYR A 67 5.03 0.82 16.13
CA TYR A 67 3.85 1.35 16.79
C TYR A 67 3.81 0.92 18.24
N VAL A 68 3.23 1.76 19.09
CA VAL A 68 3.07 1.46 20.51
C VAL A 68 1.62 1.48 20.91
N MET A 69 1.28 0.68 21.90
CA MET A 69 -0.01 0.76 22.57
C MET A 69 -0.12 2.13 23.25
N ASP A 70 -1.19 2.85 22.92
CA ASP A 70 -1.62 4.02 23.65
C ASP A 70 -2.24 3.55 24.97
N LYS A 71 -1.88 4.19 26.09
CA LYS A 71 -2.46 3.85 27.40
C LYS A 71 -3.90 4.35 27.55
N THR A 72 -4.41 5.01 26.53
CA THR A 72 -5.79 5.48 26.45
C THR A 72 -6.67 4.30 26.02
N GLU A 73 -7.44 3.76 26.96
CA GLU A 73 -8.52 2.82 26.64
C GLU A 73 -9.77 3.62 26.29
N GLU A 74 -10.27 3.46 25.06
CA GLU A 74 -11.59 3.98 24.67
C GLU A 74 -12.55 2.79 24.60
N ALA A 75 -13.60 2.80 25.43
CA ALA A 75 -14.65 1.78 25.44
C ALA A 75 -14.17 0.30 25.54
N GLY A 76 -13.01 0.06 26.17
CA GLY A 76 -12.43 -1.29 26.32
C GLY A 76 -11.65 -1.79 25.10
N GLU A 77 -11.43 -0.96 24.10
CA GLU A 77 -10.60 -1.26 22.94
C GLU A 77 -9.16 -0.76 23.16
N LYS A 78 -8.18 -1.58 22.77
CA LYS A 78 -6.77 -1.18 22.78
C LYS A 78 -6.48 -0.30 21.57
N LEU A 79 -6.00 0.90 21.85
CA LEU A 79 -5.54 1.84 20.85
C LEU A 79 -4.03 1.76 20.69
N TYR A 80 -3.56 1.99 19.48
CA TYR A 80 -2.16 1.99 19.10
C TYR A 80 -1.83 3.24 18.31
N GLN A 81 -0.59 3.72 18.42
CA GLN A 81 -0.07 4.87 17.70
C GLN A 81 1.16 4.47 16.90
N ILE A 82 1.20 4.83 15.61
CA ILE A 82 2.41 4.68 14.79
C ILE A 82 3.48 5.66 15.30
N LYS A 83 4.65 5.13 15.65
CA LYS A 83 5.84 5.91 16.08
C LYS A 83 6.78 6.21 14.92
N ASP A 84 6.97 5.24 14.05
CA ASP A 84 7.85 5.34 12.90
C ASP A 84 7.27 4.52 11.75
N ILE A 85 7.47 5.01 10.53
CA ILE A 85 7.11 4.29 9.31
C ILE A 85 8.04 4.77 8.21
N ALA A 86 8.55 3.83 7.43
CA ALA A 86 9.46 4.14 6.34
C ALA A 86 9.36 3.09 5.22
N LEU A 87 9.67 3.53 4.00
CA LEU A 87 9.85 2.63 2.88
C LEU A 87 11.13 1.80 3.04
N THR A 88 11.06 0.54 2.59
CA THR A 88 12.26 -0.23 2.24
C THR A 88 12.73 0.13 0.83
N VAL A 89 13.90 -0.36 0.43
CA VAL A 89 14.41 -0.18 -0.94
C VAL A 89 13.42 -0.76 -1.97
N GLU A 90 12.80 -1.89 -1.65
CA GLU A 90 11.78 -2.54 -2.46
C GLU A 90 10.50 -1.71 -2.51
N GLY A 91 10.09 -1.12 -1.39
CA GLY A 91 8.97 -0.20 -1.30
C GLY A 91 9.15 1.04 -2.15
N GLU A 92 10.35 1.65 -2.13
CA GLU A 92 10.67 2.80 -2.99
C GLU A 92 10.59 2.45 -4.48
N LYS A 93 11.11 1.30 -4.89
CA LYS A 93 11.02 0.82 -6.28
C LYS A 93 9.57 0.61 -6.70
N LEU A 94 8.77 -0.02 -5.84
CA LEU A 94 7.35 -0.25 -6.08
C LEU A 94 6.61 1.09 -6.24
N LEU A 95 6.79 2.01 -5.29
CA LEU A 95 6.17 3.34 -5.33
C LEU A 95 6.53 4.08 -6.62
N ARG A 96 7.82 4.17 -6.96
CA ARG A 96 8.26 4.83 -8.21
C ARG A 96 7.58 4.23 -9.44
N THR A 97 7.42 2.92 -9.48
CA THR A 97 6.76 2.23 -10.60
C THR A 97 5.27 2.59 -10.67
N LEU A 98 4.56 2.55 -9.53
CA LEU A 98 3.14 2.90 -9.45
C LEU A 98 2.90 4.38 -9.78
N SER A 99 3.76 5.28 -9.28
CA SER A 99 3.71 6.71 -9.60
C SER A 99 3.96 6.96 -11.09
N TRP A 100 4.98 6.30 -11.68
CA TRP A 100 5.25 6.41 -13.12
C TRP A 100 4.04 5.98 -13.95
N LEU A 101 3.41 4.85 -13.62
CA LEU A 101 2.18 4.38 -14.27
C LEU A 101 1.01 5.35 -14.13
N SER A 102 0.89 6.01 -12.97
CA SER A 102 -0.14 7.03 -12.74
C SER A 102 0.09 8.30 -13.57
N THR A 103 1.35 8.61 -13.89
CA THR A 103 1.75 9.79 -14.69
C THR A 103 1.90 9.50 -16.18
N ALA A 104 1.99 8.23 -16.58
CA ALA A 104 2.00 7.82 -17.96
C ALA A 104 0.66 8.24 -18.60
N THR A 105 0.73 9.00 -19.69
CA THR A 105 -0.41 9.70 -20.30
C THR A 105 -1.61 8.78 -20.62
N PRO A 106 -2.84 9.33 -20.74
CA PRO A 106 -4.06 8.56 -20.98
C PRO A 106 -4.01 7.61 -22.19
N ILE A 107 -3.15 7.91 -23.18
CA ILE A 107 -2.92 7.08 -24.37
C ILE A 107 -2.25 5.76 -23.98
N LEU A 108 -1.28 5.78 -23.06
CA LEU A 108 -0.60 4.57 -22.59
C LEU A 108 -1.52 3.74 -21.68
N ILE A 109 -2.33 4.41 -20.83
CA ILE A 109 -3.34 3.76 -19.98
C ILE A 109 -4.42 3.11 -20.85
N GLY A 110 -4.88 3.75 -21.92
CA GLY A 110 -5.84 3.18 -22.88
C GLY A 110 -5.31 1.93 -23.57
N VAL A 111 -4.02 1.92 -23.93
CA VAL A 111 -3.36 0.73 -24.53
C VAL A 111 -3.19 -0.39 -23.49
N ILE A 112 -2.78 -0.08 -22.26
CA ILE A 112 -2.61 -1.07 -21.19
C ILE A 112 -3.97 -1.64 -20.75
N SER A 113 -4.99 -0.78 -20.59
CA SER A 113 -6.37 -1.17 -20.23
C SER A 113 -7.04 -1.96 -21.36
N GLY A 114 -6.82 -1.57 -22.62
CA GLY A 114 -7.31 -2.29 -23.79
C GLY A 114 -6.66 -3.67 -23.94
N LEU A 115 -5.36 -3.78 -23.73
CA LEU A 115 -4.66 -5.06 -23.68
C LEU A 115 -5.11 -5.93 -22.49
N LEU A 116 -5.44 -5.31 -21.35
CA LEU A 116 -5.92 -5.99 -20.15
C LEU A 116 -7.32 -6.58 -20.36
N ILE A 117 -8.25 -5.82 -20.94
CA ILE A 117 -9.61 -6.28 -21.25
C ILE A 117 -9.57 -7.37 -22.33
N ALA A 118 -8.78 -7.17 -23.39
CA ALA A 118 -8.61 -8.16 -24.45
C ALA A 118 -8.00 -9.48 -23.92
N TYR A 119 -7.04 -9.40 -22.99
CA TYR A 119 -6.43 -10.60 -22.40
C TYR A 119 -7.38 -11.37 -21.48
N ILE A 120 -8.22 -10.68 -20.69
CA ILE A 120 -9.25 -11.32 -19.86
C ILE A 120 -10.31 -11.99 -20.75
N ALA A 121 -10.73 -11.32 -21.83
CA ALA A 121 -11.72 -11.84 -22.77
C ALA A 121 -11.25 -13.08 -23.56
N VAL A 122 -9.94 -13.23 -23.80
CA VAL A 122 -9.36 -14.40 -24.50
C VAL A 122 -9.21 -15.62 -23.58
N LYS A 123 -9.35 -15.45 -22.25
CA LYS A 123 -9.22 -16.54 -21.26
C LYS A 123 -10.55 -17.03 -20.65
N ILE A 124 -11.69 -16.48 -21.08
CA ILE A 124 -13.04 -16.99 -20.82
C ILE A 124 -13.47 -17.80 -22.05
#